data_AF-A0A1L3FFX2-F1
#
_entry.id   AF-A0A1L3FFX2-F1
#
_cell.length_a   1.000
_cell.length_b   1.000
_cell.length_c   1.000
_cell.angle_alpha   90.00
_cell.angle_beta   90.00
_cell.angle_gamma   90.00
#
_symmetry.space_group_name_H-M   'P 1'
#
loop_
_entity.id
_entity.type
_entity.pdbx_description
1 polymer ?
#
loop_
_entity_poly.entity_id
_entity_poly.type
_entity_poly.pdbx_seq_one_letter_code
_entity_poly.pdbx_strand_id
1 'polypeptide(L)'
;MSIFSKLRSLSRQEATMDDMHEFQRQVRHESNDRGATLLVMANCDLALTQSIYRVLKVPEDLRQRLEVDGGPLSTFSQRILMGRALAIYGEMMQHNLDLLRHLRNAFAHSHVPIAFETPEIAEAIAHFKVQALLPPYNLGAESKPYPEEPKARFHHACETMSHNLIVWGWRKHETMP
;
A
#
# COMPACT_ATOMS: atom_id res chain seq x y z
N MET A 1 -13.15 -9.73 26.89
CA MET A 1 -12.88 -8.84 25.75
C MET A 1 -14.17 -8.57 24.98
N SER A 2 -14.48 -7.32 24.65
CA SER A 2 -15.61 -6.94 23.79
C SER A 2 -15.42 -7.43 22.34
N ILE A 3 -16.51 -7.65 21.60
CA ILE A 3 -16.46 -7.95 20.16
C ILE A 3 -15.65 -6.89 19.38
N PHE A 4 -15.78 -5.61 19.75
CA PHE A 4 -15.01 -4.51 19.15
C PHE A 4 -13.51 -4.62 19.42
N SER A 5 -13.12 -5.25 20.53
CA SER A 5 -11.71 -5.52 20.84
C SER A 5 -11.17 -6.69 20.00
N LYS A 6 -12.00 -7.70 19.73
CA LYS A 6 -11.63 -8.86 18.90
C LYS A 6 -11.52 -8.49 17.41
N LEU A 7 -12.45 -7.68 16.90
CA LEU A 7 -12.36 -7.17 15.52
C LEU A 7 -11.10 -6.30 15.33
N ARG A 8 -10.76 -5.49 16.34
CA ARG A 8 -9.50 -4.72 16.35
C ARG A 8 -8.25 -5.59 16.42
N SER A 9 -8.28 -6.71 17.14
CA SER A 9 -7.12 -7.61 17.15
C SER A 9 -6.90 -8.27 15.78
N LEU A 10 -7.97 -8.60 15.05
CA LEU A 10 -7.85 -9.15 13.68
C LEU A 10 -7.16 -8.16 12.74
N SER A 11 -7.54 -6.88 12.77
CA SER A 11 -6.95 -5.86 11.90
C SER A 11 -5.48 -5.52 12.23
N ARG A 12 -4.99 -5.97 13.40
CA ARG A 12 -3.64 -5.66 13.91
C ARG A 12 -2.75 -6.90 13.96
N GLN A 13 -3.29 -8.06 13.61
CA GLN A 13 -2.53 -9.30 13.56
C GLN A 13 -1.46 -9.18 12.47
N GLU A 14 -0.22 -9.56 12.80
CA GLU A 14 0.83 -9.62 11.81
C GLU A 14 0.52 -10.74 10.81
N ALA A 15 0.47 -10.39 9.53
CA ALA A 15 0.27 -11.33 8.46
C ALA A 15 1.55 -12.15 8.24
N THR A 16 1.39 -13.47 8.11
CA THR A 16 2.47 -14.35 7.64
C THR A 16 2.68 -14.18 6.13
N MET A 17 3.73 -14.77 5.58
CA MET A 17 3.95 -14.76 4.12
C MET A 17 2.83 -15.49 3.37
N ASP A 18 2.31 -16.58 3.93
CA ASP A 18 1.20 -17.33 3.34
C ASP A 18 -0.09 -16.51 3.33
N ASP A 19 -0.36 -15.75 4.40
CA ASP A 19 -1.50 -14.81 4.46
C ASP A 19 -1.39 -13.74 3.37
N MET A 20 -0.18 -13.22 3.13
CA MET A 20 0.05 -12.22 2.08
C MET A 20 -0.10 -12.80 0.67
N HIS A 21 0.33 -14.05 0.43
CA HIS A 21 0.11 -14.73 -0.83
C HIS A 21 -1.38 -15.00 -1.07
N GLU A 22 -2.10 -15.45 -0.05
CA GLU A 22 -3.54 -15.67 -0.13
C GLU A 22 -4.30 -14.36 -0.39
N PHE A 23 -3.93 -13.28 0.30
CA PHE A 23 -4.47 -11.94 0.05
C PHE A 23 -4.25 -11.49 -1.40
N GLN A 24 -3.03 -11.66 -1.93
CA GLN A 24 -2.73 -11.34 -3.33
C GLN A 24 -3.56 -12.21 -4.29
N ARG A 25 -3.73 -13.51 -3.97
CA ARG A 25 -4.56 -14.41 -4.77
C ARG A 25 -6.00 -13.92 -4.82
N GLN A 26 -6.59 -13.55 -3.68
CA GLN A 26 -7.96 -13.02 -3.60
C GLN A 26 -8.12 -11.74 -4.42
N VAL A 27 -7.18 -10.80 -4.27
CA VAL A 27 -7.14 -9.56 -5.05
C VAL A 27 -7.11 -9.83 -6.56
N ARG A 28 -6.28 -10.75 -7.03
CA ARG A 28 -6.17 -11.06 -8.47
C ARG A 28 -7.43 -11.74 -9.03
N HIS A 29 -8.17 -12.47 -8.20
CA HIS A 29 -9.41 -13.16 -8.59
C HIS A 29 -10.66 -12.28 -8.43
N GLU A 30 -10.52 -11.06 -7.92
CA GLU A 30 -11.62 -10.11 -7.83
C GLU A 30 -12.01 -9.62 -9.24
N SER A 31 -13.26 -9.91 -9.60
CA SER A 31 -13.83 -9.58 -10.92
C SER A 31 -14.29 -8.12 -10.99
N ASN A 32 -14.52 -7.51 -9.83
CA ASN A 32 -14.87 -6.09 -9.73
C ASN A 32 -13.60 -5.24 -9.57
N ASP A 33 -13.24 -4.47 -10.60
CA ASP A 33 -12.05 -3.61 -10.58
C ASP A 33 -12.05 -2.55 -9.47
N ARG A 34 -13.24 -2.05 -9.08
CA ARG A 34 -13.38 -1.18 -7.92
C ARG A 34 -13.06 -1.92 -6.63
N GLY A 35 -13.56 -3.15 -6.47
CA GLY A 35 -13.24 -4.01 -5.33
C GLY A 35 -11.75 -4.33 -5.25
N ALA A 36 -11.17 -4.76 -6.37
CA ALA A 36 -9.75 -5.07 -6.51
C ALA A 36 -8.88 -3.86 -6.14
N THR A 37 -9.24 -2.69 -6.66
CA THR A 37 -8.57 -1.43 -6.35
C THR A 37 -8.61 -1.16 -4.84
N LEU A 38 -9.80 -1.12 -4.23
CA LEU A 38 -9.94 -0.76 -2.82
C LEU A 38 -9.19 -1.72 -1.87
N LEU A 39 -9.18 -3.02 -2.16
CA LEU A 39 -8.41 -4.00 -1.40
C LEU A 39 -6.90 -3.72 -1.48
N VAL A 40 -6.37 -3.52 -2.69
CA VAL A 40 -4.95 -3.23 -2.90
C VAL A 40 -4.55 -1.91 -2.25
N MET A 41 -5.40 -0.88 -2.35
CA MET A 41 -5.17 0.41 -1.72
C MET A 41 -5.06 0.28 -0.21
N ALA A 42 -5.97 -0.49 0.41
CA ALA A 42 -5.96 -0.71 1.85
C ALA A 42 -4.65 -1.38 2.31
N ASN A 43 -4.11 -2.31 1.52
CA ASN A 43 -2.82 -2.93 1.79
C ASN A 43 -1.64 -1.95 1.67
N CYS A 44 -1.56 -1.14 0.61
CA CYS A 44 -0.50 -0.13 0.47
C CYS A 44 -0.57 0.92 1.60
N ASP A 45 -1.79 1.34 1.95
CA ASP A 45 -2.04 2.30 3.00
C ASP A 45 -1.63 1.76 4.38
N LEU A 46 -1.96 0.50 4.67
CA LEU A 46 -1.51 -0.20 5.87
C LEU A 46 0.01 -0.35 5.91
N ALA A 47 0.64 -0.75 4.80
CA ALA A 47 2.10 -0.90 4.70
C ALA A 47 2.80 0.43 5.04
N LEU A 48 2.34 1.54 4.46
CA LEU A 48 2.86 2.87 4.74
C LEU A 48 2.70 3.27 6.21
N THR A 49 1.50 3.07 6.77
CA THR A 49 1.24 3.34 8.19
C THR A 49 2.19 2.55 9.10
N GLN A 50 2.37 1.25 8.82
CA GLN A 50 3.26 0.40 9.60
C GLN A 50 4.72 0.85 9.49
N SER A 51 5.17 1.27 8.31
CA SER A 51 6.53 1.81 8.13
C SER A 51 6.73 3.08 8.97
N ILE A 52 5.75 3.99 9.00
CA ILE A 52 5.79 5.21 9.84
C ILE A 52 5.86 4.82 11.32
N TYR A 53 5.04 3.87 11.76
CA TYR A 53 5.05 3.39 13.15
C TYR A 53 6.38 2.78 13.56
N ARG A 54 7.02 2.02 12.68
CA ARG A 54 8.34 1.45 12.92
C ARG A 54 9.41 2.53 13.06
N VAL A 55 9.42 3.54 12.18
CA VAL A 55 10.38 4.66 12.26
C VAL A 55 10.26 5.44 13.55
N LEU A 56 9.04 5.80 13.91
CA LEU A 56 8.75 6.64 15.06
C LEU A 56 8.69 5.85 16.38
N LYS A 57 8.81 4.52 16.32
CA LYS A 57 8.64 3.60 17.47
C LYS A 57 7.34 3.88 18.23
N VAL A 58 6.25 4.08 17.49
CA VAL A 58 4.96 4.51 18.07
C VAL A 58 4.38 3.40 18.95
N PRO A 59 4.14 3.67 20.24
CA PRO A 59 3.52 2.69 21.12
C PRO A 59 2.05 2.49 20.75
N GLU A 60 1.52 1.29 21.03
CA GLU A 60 0.21 0.84 20.54
C GLU A 60 -0.94 1.76 20.99
N ASP A 61 -0.85 2.34 22.18
CA ASP A 61 -1.84 3.27 22.75
C ASP A 61 -1.87 4.63 22.03
N LEU A 62 -0.76 5.04 21.41
CA LEU A 62 -0.66 6.31 20.71
C LEU A 62 -1.13 6.23 19.25
N ARG A 63 -1.10 5.05 18.62
CA ARG A 63 -1.48 4.84 17.21
C ARG A 63 -2.88 5.37 16.91
N GLN A 64 -3.85 5.06 17.76
CA GLN A 64 -5.23 5.52 17.60
C GLN A 64 -5.34 7.06 17.64
N ARG A 65 -4.51 7.73 18.44
CA ARG A 65 -4.51 9.20 18.54
C ARG A 65 -3.87 9.86 17.33
N LEU A 66 -3.00 9.16 16.61
CA LEU A 66 -2.41 9.66 15.36
C LEU A 66 -3.39 9.53 14.18
N GLU A 67 -4.24 8.51 14.21
CA GLU A 67 -5.21 8.19 13.15
C GLU A 67 -6.62 8.77 13.37
N VAL A 68 -6.88 9.41 14.51
CA VAL A 68 -8.16 10.09 14.78
C VAL A 68 -8.44 11.14 13.72
N ASP A 69 -9.71 11.45 13.45
CA ASP A 69 -10.08 12.50 12.50
C ASP A 69 -9.40 13.84 12.86
N GLY A 70 -8.79 14.49 11.87
CA GLY A 70 -7.92 15.67 12.06
C GLY A 70 -6.52 15.39 12.63
N GLY A 71 -6.20 14.13 12.94
CA GLY A 71 -4.89 13.69 13.42
C GLY A 71 -3.80 13.69 12.35
N PRO A 72 -2.52 13.58 12.75
CA PRO A 72 -1.37 13.68 11.85
C PRO A 72 -1.26 12.55 10.82
N LEU A 73 -1.92 11.41 11.04
CA LEU A 73 -1.96 10.27 10.13
C LEU A 73 -3.40 9.90 9.70
N SER A 74 -4.36 10.81 9.89
CA SER A 74 -5.79 10.56 9.67
C SER A 74 -6.15 10.27 8.21
N THR A 75 -5.36 10.79 7.27
CA THR A 75 -5.60 10.65 5.82
C THR A 75 -4.44 9.97 5.11
N PHE A 76 -4.73 9.39 3.93
CA PHE A 76 -3.68 8.77 3.12
C PHE A 76 -2.66 9.81 2.64
N SER A 77 -3.09 11.01 2.24
CA SER A 77 -2.19 12.11 1.85
C SER A 77 -1.25 12.54 2.96
N GLN A 78 -1.74 12.64 4.21
CA GLN A 78 -0.89 12.95 5.36
C GLN A 78 0.15 11.85 5.61
N ARG A 79 -0.24 10.58 5.47
CA ARG A 79 0.69 9.46 5.60
C ARG A 79 1.75 9.44 4.50
N ILE A 80 1.35 9.76 3.26
CA ILE A 80 2.30 9.96 2.16
C ILE A 80 3.30 11.05 2.55
N LEU A 81 2.83 12.25 2.88
CA LEU A 81 3.68 13.38 3.28
C LEU A 81 4.63 13.00 4.43
N MET A 82 4.12 12.35 5.48
CA MET A 82 4.91 11.92 6.64
C MET A 82 5.98 10.91 6.23
N GLY A 83 5.64 9.91 5.42
CA GLY A 83 6.60 8.92 4.94
C GLY A 83 7.75 9.55 4.14
N ARG A 84 7.45 10.55 3.31
CA ARG A 84 8.47 11.32 2.59
C ARG A 84 9.34 12.15 3.52
N ALA A 85 8.74 12.85 4.49
CA ALA A 85 9.45 13.66 5.48
C ALA A 85 10.40 12.82 6.36
N LEU A 86 10.00 11.58 6.67
CA LEU A 86 10.80 10.62 7.43
C LEU A 86 11.85 9.86 6.60
N ALA A 87 11.99 10.20 5.31
CA ALA A 87 12.87 9.51 4.36
C ALA A 87 12.64 8.00 4.28
N ILE A 88 11.39 7.55 4.45
CA ILE A 88 10.99 6.15 4.23
C ILE A 88 11.15 5.79 2.75
N TYR A 89 10.97 6.77 1.86
CA TYR A 89 11.07 6.54 0.43
C TYR A 89 11.45 7.79 -0.37
N GLY A 90 11.84 7.57 -1.63
CA GLY A 90 12.28 8.58 -2.61
C GLY A 90 11.15 9.27 -3.39
N GLU A 91 11.50 10.20 -4.27
CA GLU A 91 10.54 10.92 -5.14
C GLU A 91 9.74 9.98 -6.05
N MET A 92 10.37 8.91 -6.53
CA MET A 92 9.71 7.92 -7.38
C MET A 92 8.53 7.24 -6.68
N MET A 93 8.72 6.85 -5.42
CA MET A 93 7.66 6.24 -4.60
C MET A 93 6.60 7.27 -4.25
N GLN A 94 6.99 8.51 -3.94
CA GLN A 94 6.05 9.62 -3.71
C GLN A 94 5.10 9.79 -4.90
N HIS A 95 5.65 9.91 -6.12
CA HIS A 95 4.88 10.04 -7.36
C HIS A 95 3.87 8.90 -7.53
N ASN A 96 4.33 7.66 -7.32
CA ASN A 96 3.45 6.50 -7.42
C ASN A 96 2.35 6.49 -6.35
N LEU A 97 2.66 6.82 -5.09
CA LEU A 97 1.66 6.88 -4.02
C LEU A 97 0.64 8.01 -4.25
N ASP A 98 1.05 9.13 -4.85
CA ASP A 98 0.13 10.20 -5.22
C ASP A 98 -0.80 9.77 -6.36
N LEU A 99 -0.29 9.14 -7.43
CA LEU A 99 -1.12 8.53 -8.47
C LEU A 99 -2.10 7.50 -7.87
N LEU A 100 -1.61 6.68 -6.96
CA LEU A 100 -2.40 5.67 -6.25
C LEU A 100 -3.57 6.30 -5.47
N ARG A 101 -3.32 7.40 -4.77
CA ARG A 101 -4.34 8.19 -4.07
C ARG A 101 -5.40 8.74 -5.03
N HIS A 102 -4.99 9.23 -6.19
CA HIS A 102 -5.93 9.74 -7.20
C HIS A 102 -6.79 8.62 -7.81
N LEU A 103 -6.19 7.48 -8.15
CA LEU A 103 -6.90 6.29 -8.62
C LEU A 103 -7.92 5.80 -7.58
N ARG A 104 -7.52 5.69 -6.31
CA ARG A 104 -8.43 5.34 -5.21
C ARG A 104 -9.65 6.26 -5.19
N ASN A 105 -9.43 7.57 -5.25
CA ASN A 105 -10.51 8.54 -5.15
C ASN A 105 -11.47 8.42 -6.33
N ALA A 106 -10.97 8.20 -7.56
CA ALA A 106 -11.79 7.96 -8.73
C ALA A 106 -12.64 6.68 -8.55
N PHE A 107 -12.03 5.56 -8.19
CA PHE A 107 -12.76 4.30 -7.97
C PHE A 107 -13.76 4.37 -6.80
N ALA A 108 -13.44 5.08 -5.72
CA ALA A 108 -14.30 5.18 -4.53
C ALA A 108 -15.49 6.15 -4.72
N HIS A 109 -15.30 7.26 -5.44
CA HIS A 109 -16.29 8.35 -5.50
C HIS A 109 -16.98 8.49 -6.87
N SER A 110 -16.52 7.78 -7.91
CA SER A 110 -17.23 7.78 -9.18
C SER A 110 -18.58 7.08 -9.08
N HIS A 111 -19.65 7.80 -9.38
CA HIS A 111 -20.98 7.20 -9.54
C HIS A 111 -21.17 6.53 -10.90
N VAL A 112 -20.32 6.85 -11.89
CA VAL A 112 -20.31 6.17 -13.18
C VAL A 112 -19.43 4.91 -13.12
N PRO A 113 -19.76 3.85 -13.88
CA PRO A 113 -18.90 2.69 -14.01
C PRO A 113 -17.54 3.10 -14.57
N ILE A 114 -16.47 2.73 -13.86
CA ILE A 114 -15.09 2.84 -14.32
C ILE A 114 -14.39 1.51 -14.07
N ALA A 115 -13.44 1.18 -14.93
CA ALA A 115 -12.69 -0.07 -14.95
C ALA A 115 -11.21 0.22 -15.28
N PHE A 116 -10.36 -0.79 -15.23
CA PHE A 116 -8.95 -0.61 -15.60
C PHE A 116 -8.75 -0.21 -17.07
N GLU A 117 -9.69 -0.57 -17.94
CA GLU A 117 -9.71 -0.23 -19.37
C GLU A 117 -10.29 1.16 -19.65
N THR A 118 -10.85 1.84 -18.65
CA THR A 118 -11.28 3.24 -18.82
C THR A 118 -10.07 4.09 -19.23
N PRO A 119 -10.13 4.87 -20.34
CA PRO A 119 -8.95 5.53 -20.92
C PRO A 119 -8.12 6.33 -19.91
N GLU A 120 -8.79 7.13 -19.06
CA GLU A 120 -8.15 7.97 -18.05
C GLU A 120 -7.51 7.13 -16.92
N ILE A 121 -8.08 5.97 -16.61
CA ILE A 121 -7.52 5.03 -15.61
C ILE A 121 -6.29 4.33 -16.19
N ALA A 122 -6.39 3.80 -17.41
CA ALA A 122 -5.28 3.16 -18.10
C ALA A 122 -4.10 4.12 -18.30
N GLU A 123 -4.38 5.38 -18.67
CA GLU A 123 -3.37 6.43 -18.79
C GLU A 123 -2.71 6.70 -17.44
N ALA A 124 -3.48 6.92 -16.37
CA ALA A 124 -2.93 7.15 -15.03
C ALA A 124 -2.04 5.98 -14.56
N ILE A 125 -2.41 4.73 -14.87
CA ILE A 125 -1.61 3.54 -14.56
C ILE A 125 -0.32 3.52 -15.38
N ALA A 126 -0.34 3.92 -16.65
CA ALA A 126 0.85 4.03 -17.48
C ALA A 126 1.87 5.08 -16.96
N HIS A 127 1.42 6.02 -16.12
CA HIS A 127 2.31 6.99 -15.46
C HIS A 127 3.03 6.43 -14.22
N PHE A 128 2.74 5.20 -13.76
CA PHE A 128 3.52 4.59 -12.70
C PHE A 128 4.99 4.44 -13.10
N LYS A 129 5.88 4.85 -12.19
CA LYS A 129 7.31 4.63 -12.33
C LYS A 129 7.65 3.20 -11.93
N VAL A 130 8.39 2.50 -12.77
CA VAL A 130 8.90 1.16 -12.49
C VAL A 130 9.90 1.25 -11.32
N GLN A 131 9.64 0.47 -10.27
CA GLN A 131 10.49 0.42 -9.09
C GLN A 131 11.17 -0.94 -9.00
N ALA A 132 12.43 -0.96 -8.59
CA ALA A 132 13.08 -2.21 -8.23
C ALA A 132 12.49 -2.74 -6.92
N LEU A 133 12.32 -4.06 -6.84
CA LEU A 133 11.98 -4.73 -5.59
C LEU A 133 13.20 -4.71 -4.67
N LEU A 134 13.02 -4.36 -3.39
CA LEU A 134 14.11 -4.28 -2.43
C LEU A 134 14.28 -5.59 -1.65
N PRO A 135 15.50 -6.14 -1.49
CA PRO A 135 15.70 -7.30 -0.62
C PRO A 135 15.55 -6.95 0.89
N PRO A 136 15.19 -7.94 1.74
CA PRO A 136 14.91 -9.35 1.38
C PRO A 136 13.62 -9.52 0.58
N TYR A 137 13.73 -10.27 -0.52
CA TYR A 137 12.58 -10.60 -1.35
C TYR A 137 11.66 -11.56 -0.61
N ASN A 138 10.35 -11.36 -0.70
CA ASN A 138 9.42 -12.41 -0.31
C ASN A 138 9.65 -13.58 -1.29
N LEU A 139 9.93 -14.79 -0.75
CA LEU A 139 10.28 -15.99 -1.54
C LEU A 139 9.27 -16.21 -2.68
N GLY A 140 9.75 -16.20 -3.93
CA GLY A 140 8.92 -16.31 -5.14
C GLY A 140 8.73 -15.00 -5.92
N ALA A 141 9.27 -13.88 -5.44
CA ALA A 141 9.35 -12.65 -6.21
C ALA A 141 10.45 -12.74 -7.29
N GLU A 142 10.22 -13.58 -8.30
CA GLU A 142 10.97 -13.51 -9.53
C GLU A 142 10.68 -12.17 -10.22
N SER A 143 11.72 -11.56 -10.81
CA SER A 143 11.54 -10.40 -11.68
C SER A 143 10.72 -10.82 -12.90
N LYS A 144 9.39 -10.66 -12.80
CA LYS A 144 8.51 -10.79 -13.96
C LYS A 144 8.64 -9.51 -14.80
N PRO A 145 8.55 -9.62 -16.14
CA PRO A 145 8.47 -8.45 -16.99
C PRO A 145 7.38 -7.50 -16.50
N TYR A 146 7.64 -6.20 -16.58
CA TYR A 146 6.63 -5.20 -16.24
C TYR A 146 5.42 -5.41 -17.17
N PRO A 147 4.21 -5.71 -16.66
CA PRO A 147 3.08 -6.09 -17.51
C PRO A 147 2.71 -4.98 -18.50
N GLU A 148 2.03 -5.29 -19.59
CA GLU A 148 1.47 -4.28 -20.51
C GLU A 148 0.02 -3.92 -20.17
N GLU A 149 -0.75 -4.93 -19.75
CA GLU A 149 -2.17 -4.82 -19.45
C GLU A 149 -2.40 -3.93 -18.19
N PRO A 150 -3.34 -2.96 -18.21
CA PRO A 150 -3.50 -1.97 -17.13
C PRO A 150 -3.75 -2.56 -15.74
N LYS A 151 -4.62 -3.56 -15.61
CA LYS A 151 -4.89 -4.22 -14.32
C LYS A 151 -3.63 -4.90 -13.78
N ALA A 152 -2.94 -5.67 -14.61
CA ALA A 152 -1.68 -6.31 -14.24
C ALA A 152 -0.59 -5.30 -13.86
N ARG A 153 -0.47 -4.18 -14.58
CA ARG A 153 0.46 -3.08 -14.24
C ARG A 153 0.13 -2.48 -12.88
N PHE A 154 -1.13 -2.18 -12.64
CA PHE A 154 -1.60 -1.64 -11.37
C PHE A 154 -1.28 -2.58 -10.21
N HIS A 155 -1.62 -3.87 -10.33
CA HIS A 155 -1.30 -4.86 -9.30
C HIS A 155 0.21 -4.97 -9.06
N HIS A 156 1.01 -5.05 -10.12
CA HIS A 156 2.46 -5.14 -10.02
C HIS A 156 3.07 -3.91 -9.32
N ALA A 157 2.62 -2.70 -9.68
CA ALA A 157 3.07 -1.47 -9.05
C ALA A 157 2.73 -1.45 -7.55
N CYS A 158 1.50 -1.81 -7.19
CA CYS A 158 1.07 -1.82 -5.81
C CYS A 158 1.75 -2.88 -4.96
N GLU A 159 1.93 -4.09 -5.50
CA GLU A 159 2.67 -5.18 -4.84
C GLU A 159 4.11 -4.75 -4.55
N THR A 160 4.77 -4.13 -5.54
CA THR A 160 6.13 -3.60 -5.39
C THR A 160 6.20 -2.48 -4.35
N MET A 161 5.23 -1.55 -4.36
CA MET A 161 5.16 -0.47 -3.38
C MET A 161 4.98 -0.99 -1.96
N SER A 162 3.99 -1.86 -1.73
CA SER A 162 3.73 -2.45 -0.42
C SER A 162 4.93 -3.24 0.09
N HIS A 163 5.54 -4.06 -0.76
CA HIS A 163 6.74 -4.82 -0.40
C HIS A 163 7.88 -3.89 0.02
N ASN A 164 8.21 -2.89 -0.81
CA ASN A 164 9.30 -1.95 -0.53
C ASN A 164 9.05 -1.16 0.75
N LEU A 165 7.81 -0.76 1.04
CA LEU A 165 7.46 -0.09 2.30
C LEU A 165 7.67 -1.01 3.52
N ILE A 166 7.23 -2.27 3.42
CA ILE A 166 7.37 -3.26 4.50
C ILE A 166 8.84 -3.55 4.78
N VAL A 167 9.62 -3.79 3.72
CA VAL A 167 11.03 -4.20 3.79
C VAL A 167 11.96 -3.04 4.11
N TRP A 168 11.62 -1.80 3.75
CA TRP A 168 12.42 -0.62 4.14
C TRP A 168 12.66 -0.57 5.65
N GLY A 169 11.67 -0.98 6.45
CA GLY A 169 11.80 -1.06 7.91
C GLY A 169 12.93 -1.96 8.40
N TRP A 170 13.39 -2.91 7.58
CA TRP A 170 14.42 -3.88 7.93
C TRP A 170 15.83 -3.34 7.63
N ARG A 171 15.98 -2.56 6.55
CA ARG A 171 17.28 -2.02 6.11
C ARG A 171 17.90 -0.97 7.04
N LYS A 172 17.08 -0.19 7.75
CA LYS A 172 17.60 0.82 8.68
C LYS A 172 18.24 0.19 9.93
N HIS A 173 17.85 -1.03 10.29
CA HIS A 173 18.45 -1.76 11.42
C HIS A 173 19.84 -2.35 11.11
N GLU A 174 20.20 -2.51 9.83
CA GLU A 174 21.49 -3.08 9.41
C GLU A 174 22.54 -2.01 9.02
N THR A 175 22.14 -0.75 8.84
CA THR A 175 23.00 0.31 8.28
C THR A 175 23.24 1.51 9.20
N MET A 176 22.84 1.43 10.47
CA MET A 176 23.29 2.39 11.48
C MET A 176 24.40 1.76 12.33
N PRO A 177 25.58 2.41 12.47
CA PRO A 177 26.57 2.03 13.47
C PRO A 177 26.02 2.18 14.90
#